data_AF-A0A1C7HUU0-F1
#
_entry.id   AF-A0A1C7HUU0-F1
#
_cell.length_a   1.000
_cell.length_b   1.000
_cell.length_c   1.000
_cell.angle_alpha   90.00
_cell.angle_beta   90.00
_cell.angle_gamma   90.00
#
_symmetry.space_group_name_H-M   'P 1'
#
loop_
_entity.id
_entity.type
_entity.pdbx_description
1 polymer ?
#
loop_
_entity_poly.entity_id
_entity_poly.type
_entity_poly.pdbx_seq_one_letter_code
_entity_poly.pdbx_strand_id
1 'polypeptide(L)'
;MNKYQEALNSLIRVSCVKKNSCNECEIRKVCNCEARSYIDTLQELVNRATPKRPATKGGYTDFKCPVCGRRVRSGKGSSSRQKDNVCQRCFQVLDWSEENE
;
A
#
# COMPACT_ATOMS: atom_id res chain seq x y z
N MET A 1 11.73 -0.87 4.88
CA MET A 1 11.10 -0.11 3.77
C MET A 1 11.16 -1.00 2.54
N ASN A 2 10.10 -1.12 1.74
CA ASN A 2 10.15 -2.02 0.57
C ASN A 2 10.85 -1.35 -0.63
N LYS A 3 11.35 -2.16 -1.59
CA LYS A 3 12.07 -1.67 -2.78
C LYS A 3 11.26 -0.69 -3.64
N TYR A 4 9.93 -0.83 -3.66
CA TYR A 4 9.06 0.11 -4.40
C TYR A 4 9.05 1.50 -3.74
N GLN A 5 9.01 1.56 -2.41
CA GLN A 5 9.11 2.81 -1.66
C GLN A 5 10.50 3.44 -1.78
N GLU A 6 11.57 2.64 -1.83
CA GLU A 6 12.93 3.14 -2.10
C GLU A 6 13.06 3.74 -3.51
N ALA A 7 12.49 3.07 -4.51
CA ALA A 7 12.42 3.59 -5.88
C ALA A 7 11.62 4.89 -5.95
N LEU A 8 10.45 4.94 -5.30
CA LEU A 8 9.62 6.14 -5.23
C LEU A 8 10.35 7.30 -4.54
N ASN A 9 11.03 7.04 -3.43
CA ASN A 9 11.85 8.04 -2.75
C ASN A 9 12.98 8.56 -3.64
N SER A 10 13.56 7.71 -4.49
CA SER A 10 14.58 8.10 -5.46
C SER A 10 13.99 9.00 -6.55
N LEU A 11 12.81 8.66 -7.08
CA LEU A 11 12.07 9.50 -8.03
C LEU A 11 11.74 10.88 -7.46
N ILE A 12 11.27 10.93 -6.20
CA ILE A 12 11.04 12.19 -5.49
C ILE A 12 12.32 13.03 -5.43
N ARG A 13 13.48 12.41 -5.12
CA ARG A 13 14.78 13.11 -5.06
C ARG A 13 15.23 13.67 -6.41
N VAL A 14 15.11 12.89 -7.49
CA VAL A 14 15.63 13.29 -8.82
C VAL A 14 14.67 14.17 -9.62
N SER A 15 13.38 14.18 -9.29
CA SER A 15 12.38 15.04 -9.95
C SER A 15 12.62 16.55 -9.75
N CYS A 16 13.58 16.94 -8.90
CA CYS A 16 13.97 18.32 -8.63
C CYS A 16 15.20 18.76 -9.45
N VAL A 17 15.01 19.03 -10.75
CA VAL A 17 16.13 19.43 -11.64
C VAL A 17 16.29 20.95 -11.78
N LYS A 18 15.29 21.79 -11.48
CA LYS A 18 15.43 23.26 -11.53
C LYS A 18 14.63 23.98 -10.44
N LYS A 19 15.30 24.89 -9.74
CA LYS A 19 14.79 25.78 -8.68
C LYS A 19 13.77 26.81 -9.21
N ASN A 20 12.61 26.39 -9.71
CA ASN A 20 11.53 27.31 -10.04
C ASN A 20 10.39 27.14 -9.03
N SER A 21 10.23 28.14 -8.18
CA SER A 21 9.31 28.19 -7.04
C SER A 21 7.83 28.16 -7.46
N CYS A 22 7.08 27.16 -7.00
CA CYS A 22 5.62 27.23 -6.82
C CYS A 22 5.35 27.68 -5.38
N ASN A 23 4.63 28.78 -5.18
CA ASN A 23 4.32 29.32 -3.85
C ASN A 23 3.10 28.66 -3.18
N GLU A 24 2.33 27.84 -3.90
CA GLU A 24 1.08 27.20 -3.43
C GLU A 24 1.24 25.74 -3.00
N CYS A 25 2.42 25.16 -3.22
CA CYS A 25 2.62 23.72 -3.14
C CYS A 25 3.27 23.33 -1.80
N GLU A 26 2.50 22.82 -0.82
CA GLU A 26 3.04 22.30 0.47
C GLU A 26 3.94 21.05 0.35
N ILE A 27 4.24 20.57 -0.87
CA ILE A 27 5.26 19.55 -1.05
C ILE A 27 6.63 20.20 -1.01
N ARG A 28 7.30 20.07 0.14
CA ARG A 28 8.55 20.77 0.48
C ARG A 28 9.68 20.73 -0.56
N LYS A 29 9.70 19.89 -1.61
CA LYS A 29 10.71 19.90 -2.70
C LYS A 29 10.28 19.23 -4.04
N VAL A 30 8.99 19.25 -4.44
CA VAL A 30 8.58 18.71 -5.76
C VAL A 30 8.14 19.85 -6.67
N CYS A 31 8.94 20.12 -7.70
CA CYS A 31 8.65 21.11 -8.74
C CYS A 31 8.01 20.40 -9.94
N ASN A 32 6.97 21.02 -10.52
CA ASN A 32 5.97 20.54 -11.49
C ASN A 32 4.73 19.84 -10.85
N CYS A 33 3.56 20.47 -10.97
CA CYS A 33 2.27 19.96 -10.49
C CYS A 33 1.91 18.60 -11.12
N GLU A 34 2.36 18.32 -12.34
CA GLU A 34 2.20 17.01 -12.98
C GLU A 34 3.01 15.93 -12.27
N ALA A 35 4.26 16.24 -11.90
CA ALA A 35 5.14 15.31 -11.18
C ALA A 35 4.55 14.93 -9.81
N ARG A 36 3.90 15.88 -9.12
CA ARG A 36 3.13 15.61 -7.90
C ARG A 36 2.03 14.59 -8.13
N SER A 37 1.19 14.78 -9.15
CA SER A 37 0.09 13.85 -9.46
C SER A 37 0.61 12.43 -9.73
N TYR A 38 1.74 12.30 -10.44
CA TYR A 38 2.38 11.00 -10.67
C TYR A 38 2.93 10.39 -9.38
N ILE A 39 3.59 11.18 -8.52
CA ILE A 39 4.09 10.72 -7.22
C ILE A 39 2.94 10.25 -6.32
N ASP A 40 1.84 11.00 -6.27
CA ASP A 40 0.66 10.64 -5.46
C ASP A 40 0.05 9.31 -5.95
N THR A 41 -0.08 9.16 -7.28
CA THR A 41 -0.54 7.90 -7.90
C THR A 41 0.40 6.75 -7.58
N LEU A 42 1.71 6.96 -7.73
CA LEU A 42 2.72 5.93 -7.42
C LEU A 42 2.71 5.56 -5.95
N GLN A 43 2.54 6.53 -5.04
CA GLN A 43 2.46 6.28 -3.60
C GLN A 43 1.22 5.44 -3.27
N GLU A 44 0.08 5.69 -3.92
CA GLU A 44 -1.12 4.86 -3.78
C GLU A 44 -0.85 3.42 -4.25
N LEU A 45 -0.22 3.24 -5.40
CA LEU A 45 0.11 1.92 -5.93
C LEU A 45 1.11 1.18 -5.02
N VAL A 46 2.14 1.86 -4.53
CA VAL A 46 3.08 1.32 -3.54
C VAL A 46 2.32 0.88 -2.29
N ASN A 47 1.38 1.68 -1.79
CA ASN A 47 0.59 1.35 -0.61
C ASN A 47 -0.30 0.12 -0.80
N ARG A 48 -0.86 -0.08 -2.01
CA ARG A 48 -1.68 -1.27 -2.35
C ARG A 48 -0.83 -2.53 -2.55
N ALA A 49 0.35 -2.38 -3.16
CA ALA A 49 1.29 -3.46 -3.43
C ALA A 49 2.07 -3.91 -2.17
N THR A 50 2.29 -3.00 -1.22
CA THR A 50 2.93 -3.32 0.06
C THR A 50 2.05 -4.32 0.82
N PRO A 51 2.52 -5.54 1.11
CA PRO A 51 1.74 -6.52 1.85
C PRO A 51 1.29 -5.98 3.21
N LYS A 52 0.02 -6.18 3.55
CA LYS A 52 -0.54 -5.79 4.86
C LYS A 52 -1.24 -6.98 5.50
N ARG A 53 -1.07 -7.12 6.81
CA ARG A 53 -1.70 -8.18 7.57
C ARG A 53 -3.22 -7.98 7.64
N PRO A 54 -4.03 -9.02 7.39
CA PRO A 54 -5.47 -8.97 7.61
C PRO A 54 -5.80 -8.67 9.08
N ALA A 55 -6.83 -7.85 9.31
CA ALA A 55 -7.32 -7.54 10.65
C ALA A 55 -8.27 -8.64 11.14
N THR A 56 -8.16 -9.03 12.42
CA THR A 56 -9.10 -9.95 13.07
C THR A 56 -10.18 -9.16 13.80
N LYS A 57 -11.46 -9.46 13.57
CA LYS A 57 -12.57 -8.94 14.37
C LYS A 57 -13.44 -10.12 14.85
N GLY A 58 -13.13 -10.67 16.01
CA GLY A 58 -14.03 -11.61 16.69
C GLY A 58 -13.71 -13.10 16.57
N GLY A 59 -12.46 -13.49 16.26
CA GLY A 59 -12.01 -14.88 16.40
C GLY A 59 -10.99 -15.32 15.34
N TYR A 60 -10.54 -16.57 15.45
CA TYR A 60 -9.49 -17.19 14.60
C TYR A 60 -9.87 -17.38 13.12
N THR A 61 -11.08 -16.99 12.70
CA THR A 61 -11.63 -17.29 11.35
C THR A 61 -12.32 -16.09 10.66
N ASP A 62 -12.45 -14.93 11.33
CA ASP A 62 -12.99 -13.70 10.74
C ASP A 62 -11.89 -12.67 10.47
N PHE A 63 -11.15 -12.92 9.38
CA PHE A 63 -10.14 -12.00 8.88
C PHE A 63 -10.74 -11.05 7.85
N LYS A 64 -10.40 -9.77 7.96
CA LYS A 64 -10.85 -8.70 7.09
C LYS A 64 -9.67 -7.99 6.44
N CYS A 65 -9.86 -7.57 5.20
CA CYS A 65 -8.92 -6.72 4.50
C CYS A 65 -8.70 -5.44 5.34
N PRO A 66 -7.45 -5.06 5.62
CA PRO A 66 -7.15 -3.92 6.49
C PRO A 66 -7.49 -2.58 5.84
N VAL A 67 -7.70 -2.55 4.53
CA VAL A 67 -8.01 -1.32 3.77
C VAL A 67 -9.51 -1.13 3.57
N CYS A 68 -10.21 -2.15 3.08
CA CYS A 68 -11.63 -2.02 2.72
C CYS A 68 -12.60 -2.74 3.68
N GLY A 69 -12.10 -3.44 4.70
CA GLY A 69 -12.90 -4.16 5.69
C GLY A 69 -13.64 -5.40 5.17
N ARG A 70 -13.50 -5.75 3.88
CA ARG A 70 -14.12 -6.97 3.32
C ARG A 70 -13.50 -8.21 3.94
N ARG A 71 -14.33 -9.21 4.26
CA ARG A 71 -13.85 -10.53 4.71
C ARG A 71 -12.95 -11.17 3.66
N VAL A 72 -11.82 -11.71 4.10
CA VAL A 72 -10.84 -12.42 3.26
C VAL A 72 -10.74 -13.87 3.72
N ARG A 73 -10.48 -14.78 2.78
CA ARG A 73 -10.31 -16.21 3.10
C ARG A 73 -8.97 -16.42 3.79
N SER A 74 -9.00 -17.00 4.98
CA SER A 74 -7.81 -17.26 5.80
C SER A 74 -7.34 -18.71 5.77
N GLY A 75 -8.05 -19.58 5.04
CA GLY A 75 -7.80 -21.02 5.02
C GLY A 75 -8.18 -21.75 6.32
N LYS A 76 -8.35 -21.03 7.44
CA LYS A 76 -8.82 -21.55 8.73
C LYS A 76 -10.30 -21.21 8.92
N GLY A 77 -11.16 -22.23 8.98
CA GLY A 77 -12.60 -22.07 9.19
C GLY A 77 -13.38 -21.42 8.04
N SER A 78 -12.74 -21.11 6.92
CA SER A 78 -13.41 -20.84 5.64
C SER A 78 -13.77 -22.16 4.95
N SER A 79 -14.86 -22.17 4.16
CA SER A 79 -15.25 -23.32 3.32
C SER A 79 -14.16 -23.73 2.30
N SER A 80 -13.17 -22.86 2.08
CA SER A 80 -11.96 -23.16 1.31
C SER A 80 -10.73 -23.19 2.23
N ARG A 81 -9.84 -24.17 2.00
CA ARG A 81 -8.51 -24.25 2.63
C ARG A 81 -7.52 -23.22 2.05
N GLN A 82 -7.89 -22.54 0.97
CA GLN A 82 -7.03 -21.55 0.32
C GLN A 82 -7.09 -20.20 1.02
N LYS A 83 -5.93 -19.57 1.20
CA LYS A 83 -5.79 -18.20 1.68
C LYS A 83 -5.85 -17.24 0.51
N ASP A 84 -6.52 -16.10 0.69
CA ASP A 84 -6.46 -15.02 -0.29
C ASP A 84 -5.10 -14.30 -0.14
N ASN A 85 -4.27 -14.31 -1.18
CA ASN A 85 -3.03 -13.52 -1.20
C ASN A 85 -3.28 -12.04 -1.51
N VAL A 86 -4.48 -11.71 -2.00
CA VAL A 86 -4.91 -10.37 -2.38
C VAL A 86 -6.39 -10.18 -2.07
N CYS A 87 -6.76 -8.98 -1.61
CA CYS A 87 -8.15 -8.62 -1.43
C CYS A 87 -8.85 -8.48 -2.79
N GLN A 88 -9.86 -9.30 -3.04
CA GLN A 88 -10.63 -9.30 -4.29
C GLN A 88 -11.52 -8.05 -4.52
N ARG A 89 -11.52 -7.08 -3.59
CA ARG A 89 -12.28 -5.81 -3.72
C ARG A 89 -11.39 -4.62 -4.03
N CYS A 90 -10.28 -4.47 -3.28
CA CYS A 90 -9.42 -3.30 -3.37
C CYS A 90 -7.99 -3.63 -3.84
N PHE A 91 -7.74 -4.90 -4.17
CA PHE A 91 -6.46 -5.41 -4.64
C PHE A 91 -5.27 -5.20 -3.68
N GLN A 92 -5.55 -4.94 -2.40
CA GLN A 92 -4.52 -4.91 -1.37
C GLN A 92 -3.86 -6.30 -1.24
N VAL A 93 -2.55 -6.36 -1.37
CA VAL A 93 -1.76 -7.58 -1.12
C VAL A 93 -1.81 -7.90 0.37
N LEU A 94 -2.06 -9.16 0.70
CA LEU A 94 -2.27 -9.63 2.06
C LEU A 94 -1.04 -10.42 2.53
N ASP A 95 -0.58 -10.08 3.73
CA ASP A 95 0.50 -10.81 4.40
C ASP A 95 -0.09 -11.76 5.46
N TRP A 96 0.21 -13.05 5.29
CA TRP A 96 -0.21 -14.11 6.21
C TRP A 96 0.95 -14.71 7.01
N SER A 97 2.14 -14.12 6.88
CA SER A 97 3.30 -14.52 7.68
C SER A 97 2.95 -14.34 9.16
N GLU A 98 3.21 -15.36 9.95
CA GLU A 98 3.19 -15.23 11.41
C GLU A 98 4.45 -14.42 11.76
N GLU A 99 4.31 -13.37 12.56
CA GLU A 99 5.49 -12.75 13.15
C GLU A 99 6.14 -13.84 13.99
N ASN A 100 7.34 -14.28 13.58
CA ASN A 100 8.14 -15.16 14.42
C ASN A 100 8.29 -14.44 15.78
N GLU A 101 7.88 -15.11 16.85
CA GLU A 101 8.13 -14.72 18.24
C GLU A 101 9.61 -14.44 18.50
#